data_AF-A0A843HA01-F1
#
_entry.id   AF-A0A843HA01-F1
#
_cell.length_a   1.000
_cell.length_b   1.000
_cell.length_c   1.000
_cell.angle_alpha   90.00
_cell.angle_beta   90.00
_cell.angle_gamma   90.00
#
_symmetry.space_group_name_H-M   'P 1'
#
loop_
_entity.id
_entity.type
_entity.pdbx_description
1 polymer ?
#
loop_
_entity_poly.entity_id
_entity_poly.type
_entity_poly.pdbx_seq_one_letter_code
_entity_poly.pdbx_strand_id
1 'polypeptide(L)'
;MMISKKQLVNGVVKFIEDDLIPDIGDRNMKFVLSIAKDSLKENPDLADSFLHSPMVSTLIGESDGEYDIGQFSSILKGVLSEYTSYPVVIPKIPLFSPIEKSIKITAEDVDKLVKYMTVPAVV
;
A
#
# COMPACT_ATOMS: atom_id res chain seq x y z
N MET A 1 6.63 -6.62 14.85
CA MET A 1 5.21 -6.48 15.25
C MET A 1 4.39 -7.23 14.23
N MET A 2 3.60 -8.20 14.68
CA MET A 2 2.86 -9.10 13.79
C MET A 2 1.49 -8.50 13.45
N ILE A 3 1.09 -8.57 12.19
CA ILE A 3 -0.25 -8.19 11.72
C ILE A 3 -0.83 -9.27 10.80
N SER A 4 -2.13 -9.48 10.87
CA SER A 4 -2.83 -10.35 9.94
C SER A 4 -2.92 -9.75 8.53
N LYS A 5 -3.14 -10.59 7.51
CA LYS A 5 -3.47 -10.15 6.14
C LYS A 5 -4.63 -9.14 6.12
N LYS A 6 -5.65 -9.38 6.95
CA LYS A 6 -6.81 -8.49 7.07
C LYS A 6 -6.44 -7.09 7.57
N GLN A 7 -5.55 -7.00 8.56
CA GLN A 7 -5.04 -5.70 9.04
C GLN A 7 -4.20 -5.00 7.99
N LEU A 8 -3.36 -5.75 7.25
CA LEU A 8 -2.58 -5.21 6.13
C LEU A 8 -3.49 -4.61 5.06
N VAL A 9 -4.48 -5.38 4.59
CA VAL A 9 -5.45 -4.93 3.57
C VAL A 9 -6.23 -3.70 4.04
N ASN A 10 -6.76 -3.73 5.26
CA ASN A 10 -7.49 -2.60 5.83
C ASN A 10 -6.61 -1.34 5.96
N GLY A 11 -5.34 -1.51 6.32
CA GLY A 11 -4.38 -0.42 6.42
C GLY A 11 -4.11 0.24 5.07
N VAL A 12 -3.93 -0.57 4.02
CA VAL A 12 -3.75 -0.08 2.64
C VAL A 12 -5.01 0.62 2.14
N VAL A 13 -6.19 0.04 2.37
CA VAL A 13 -7.48 0.64 1.98
C VAL A 13 -7.66 2.01 2.62
N LYS A 14 -7.41 2.13 3.93
CA LYS A 14 -7.48 3.41 4.66
C LYS A 14 -6.47 4.42 4.13
N PHE A 15 -5.23 4.00 3.89
CA PHE A 15 -4.21 4.89 3.34
C PHE A 15 -4.59 5.43 1.95
N ILE A 16 -5.19 4.60 1.09
CA ILE A 16 -5.70 5.06 -0.21
C ILE A 16 -6.84 6.08 -0.02
N GLU A 17 -7.76 5.80 0.89
CA GLU A 17 -8.96 6.60 1.14
C GLU A 17 -8.68 7.95 1.82
N ASP A 18 -7.88 7.94 2.87
CA ASP A 18 -7.69 9.07 3.79
C ASP A 18 -6.49 9.94 3.42
N ASP A 19 -5.50 9.41 2.69
CA ASP A 19 -4.26 10.12 2.34
C ASP A 19 -4.08 10.27 0.82
N LEU A 20 -4.09 9.18 0.04
CA LEU A 20 -3.77 9.28 -1.39
C LEU A 20 -4.84 10.00 -2.21
N ILE A 21 -6.11 9.61 -2.10
CA ILE A 21 -7.20 10.20 -2.88
C ILE A 21 -7.38 11.70 -2.60
N PRO A 22 -7.36 12.18 -1.34
CA PRO A 22 -7.46 13.60 -1.01
C PRO A 22 -6.31 14.42 -1.60
N ASP A 23 -5.07 13.93 -1.50
CA ASP A 23 -3.86 14.67 -1.89
C ASP A 23 -3.67 14.78 -3.42
N ILE A 24 -4.35 13.93 -4.19
CA ILE A 24 -4.24 13.91 -5.65
C ILE A 24 -5.22 14.90 -6.28
N GLY A 25 -4.73 15.85 -7.07
CA GLY A 25 -5.60 16.77 -7.83
C GLY A 25 -6.28 16.16 -9.06
N ASP A 26 -5.72 15.06 -9.57
CA ASP A 26 -6.14 14.43 -10.82
C ASP A 26 -7.37 13.51 -10.65
N ARG A 27 -8.47 13.83 -11.34
CA ARG A 27 -9.73 13.08 -11.25
C ARG A 27 -9.63 11.64 -11.75
N ASN A 28 -8.86 11.39 -12.82
CA ASN A 28 -8.71 10.05 -13.37
C ASN A 28 -7.89 9.18 -12.42
N MET A 29 -6.87 9.77 -11.80
CA MET A 29 -6.09 9.08 -10.79
C MET A 29 -6.92 8.75 -9.54
N LYS A 30 -7.75 9.69 -9.05
CA LYS A 30 -8.69 9.40 -7.95
C LYS A 30 -9.60 8.23 -8.30
N PHE A 31 -10.14 8.18 -9.53
CA PHE A 31 -11.00 7.09 -9.99
C PHE A 31 -10.28 5.73 -10.00
N VAL A 32 -9.05 5.68 -10.53
CA VAL A 32 -8.24 4.44 -10.55
C VAL A 32 -7.95 3.97 -9.12
N LEU A 33 -7.60 4.88 -8.22
CA LEU A 33 -7.35 4.55 -6.82
C LEU A 33 -8.63 4.10 -6.09
N SER A 34 -9.79 4.70 -6.40
CA SER A 34 -11.08 4.23 -5.89
C SER A 34 -11.37 2.79 -6.31
N ILE A 35 -11.20 2.46 -7.59
CA ILE A 35 -11.37 1.08 -8.07
C ILE A 35 -10.39 0.13 -7.39
N ALA A 36 -9.12 0.51 -7.26
CA ALA A 36 -8.10 -0.31 -6.62
C ALA A 36 -8.45 -0.56 -5.14
N LYS A 37 -8.89 0.47 -4.42
CA LYS A 37 -9.36 0.38 -3.03
C LYS A 37 -10.54 -0.58 -2.91
N ASP A 38 -11.57 -0.38 -3.73
CA ASP A 38 -12.80 -1.17 -3.66
C ASP A 38 -12.52 -2.63 -4.04
N SER A 39 -11.69 -2.87 -5.07
CA SER A 39 -11.25 -4.21 -5.46
C SER A 39 -10.49 -4.92 -4.34
N LEU A 40 -9.58 -4.22 -3.66
CA LEU A 40 -8.79 -4.78 -2.56
C LEU A 40 -9.67 -5.08 -1.32
N LYS A 41 -10.71 -4.26 -1.09
CA LYS A 41 -11.68 -4.45 -0.02
C LYS A 41 -12.61 -5.64 -0.29
N GLU A 42 -13.08 -5.79 -1.53
CA GLU A 42 -13.95 -6.89 -1.96
C GLU A 42 -13.20 -8.20 -2.10
N ASN A 43 -11.93 -8.16 -2.51
CA ASN A 43 -11.07 -9.31 -2.68
C ASN A 43 -9.70 -9.12 -2.00
N PRO A 44 -9.61 -9.38 -0.67
CA PRO A 44 -8.36 -9.29 0.08
C PRO A 44 -7.23 -10.18 -0.43
N ASP A 45 -7.55 -11.26 -1.16
CA ASP A 45 -6.55 -12.18 -1.71
C ASP A 45 -5.75 -11.55 -2.87
N LEU A 46 -6.18 -10.38 -3.38
CA LEU A 46 -5.34 -9.59 -4.29
C LEU A 46 -4.02 -9.16 -3.64
N ALA A 47 -3.96 -9.05 -2.31
CA ALA A 47 -2.72 -8.80 -1.58
C ALA A 47 -1.73 -9.97 -1.68
N ASP A 48 -2.19 -11.19 -1.97
CA ASP A 48 -1.34 -12.38 -2.01
C ASP A 48 -0.32 -12.31 -3.15
N SER A 49 -0.64 -11.65 -4.27
CA SER A 49 0.34 -11.42 -5.34
C SER A 49 1.52 -10.57 -4.89
N PHE A 50 1.27 -9.61 -3.99
CA PHE A 50 2.32 -8.78 -3.41
C PHE A 50 3.11 -9.56 -2.36
N LEU A 51 2.41 -10.19 -1.41
CA LEU A 51 3.00 -10.92 -0.28
C LEU A 51 3.83 -12.13 -0.72
N HIS A 52 3.38 -12.85 -1.76
CA HIS A 52 4.12 -13.99 -2.32
C HIS A 52 5.18 -13.60 -3.35
N SER A 53 5.35 -12.30 -3.65
CA SER A 53 6.43 -11.89 -4.54
C SER A 53 7.78 -12.22 -3.88
N PRO A 54 8.75 -12.83 -4.60
CA PRO A 54 10.01 -13.28 -3.99
C PRO A 54 10.76 -12.17 -3.25
N MET A 55 10.65 -10.93 -3.74
CA MET A 55 11.27 -9.77 -3.09
C MET A 55 10.59 -9.45 -1.76
N VAL A 56 9.26 -9.47 -1.69
CA VAL A 56 8.52 -9.12 -0.47
C VAL A 56 8.61 -10.25 0.54
N SER A 57 8.38 -11.51 0.13
CA SER A 57 8.39 -12.67 1.04
C SER A 57 9.74 -12.91 1.71
N THR A 58 10.85 -12.46 1.11
CA THR A 58 12.18 -12.53 1.72
C THR A 58 12.42 -11.42 2.75
N LEU A 59 11.68 -10.31 2.65
CA LEU A 59 11.85 -9.11 3.49
C LEU A 59 10.80 -9.01 4.61
N ILE A 60 9.58 -9.52 4.37
CA ILE A 60 8.51 -9.57 5.36
C ILE A 60 8.59 -10.90 6.10
N GLY A 61 8.91 -10.87 7.40
CA GLY A 61 8.87 -12.07 8.21
C GLY A 61 7.43 -12.58 8.32
N GLU A 62 7.17 -13.83 7.99
CA GLU A 62 5.86 -14.47 8.17
C GLU A 62 5.94 -15.55 9.24
N SER A 63 4.99 -15.56 10.18
CA SER A 63 4.82 -16.62 11.18
C SER A 63 3.33 -16.81 11.45
N ASP A 64 2.86 -18.07 11.36
CA ASP A 64 1.46 -18.44 11.61
C ASP A 64 0.41 -17.61 10.84
N GLY A 65 0.73 -17.19 9.61
CA GLY A 65 -0.15 -16.37 8.77
C GLY A 65 -0.22 -14.89 9.16
N GLU A 66 0.66 -14.46 10.06
CA GLU A 66 0.88 -13.06 10.40
C GLU A 66 2.23 -12.56 9.86
N TYR A 67 2.28 -11.26 9.57
CA TYR A 67 3.41 -10.61 8.92
C TYR A 67 4.09 -9.60 9.87
N ASP A 68 5.41 -9.64 9.98
CA ASP A 68 6.19 -8.66 10.75
C ASP A 68 6.32 -7.35 9.98
N ILE A 69 5.31 -6.48 10.17
CA ILE A 69 5.30 -5.16 9.55
C ILE A 69 6.33 -4.21 10.18
N GLY A 70 6.81 -4.50 11.39
CA GLY A 70 7.85 -3.70 12.05
C GLY A 70 9.18 -3.87 11.32
N GLN A 71 9.57 -5.10 11.04
CA GLN A 71 10.74 -5.40 10.21
C GLN A 71 10.59 -4.82 8.80
N PHE A 72 9.44 -5.08 8.15
CA PHE A 72 9.20 -4.62 6.78
C PHE A 72 9.25 -3.10 6.65
N SER A 73 8.58 -2.36 7.56
CA SER A 73 8.59 -0.90 7.57
C SER A 73 9.97 -0.33 7.84
N SER A 74 10.74 -0.93 8.75
CA SER A 74 12.12 -0.51 9.02
C SER A 74 13.01 -0.65 7.77
N ILE A 75 12.90 -1.76 7.05
CA ILE A 75 13.64 -1.99 5.81
C ILE A 75 13.21 -0.98 4.74
N LEU A 76 11.90 -0.81 4.53
CA LEU A 76 11.36 0.08 3.53
C LEU A 76 11.74 1.54 3.79
N LYS A 77 11.68 1.99 5.05
CA LYS A 77 12.14 3.33 5.45
C LYS A 77 13.64 3.49 5.29
N GLY A 78 14.42 2.45 5.56
CA GLY A 78 15.87 2.44 5.29
C GLY A 78 16.16 2.71 3.81
N VAL A 79 15.51 1.98 2.90
CA VAL A 79 15.63 2.22 1.46
C VAL A 79 15.16 3.63 1.10
N LEU A 80 14.01 4.07 1.60
CA LEU A 80 13.47 5.40 1.29
C LEU A 80 14.34 6.54 1.82
N SER A 81 15.10 6.33 2.89
CA SER A 81 16.05 7.33 3.40
C SER A 81 17.20 7.61 2.42
N GLU A 82 17.55 6.64 1.58
CA GLU A 82 18.59 6.79 0.55
C GLU A 82 18.04 7.41 -0.75
N TYR A 83 16.76 7.18 -1.06
CA TYR A 83 16.16 7.58 -2.35
C TYR A 83 15.12 8.72 -2.25
N THR A 84 14.88 9.27 -1.05
CA THR A 84 13.85 10.29 -0.71
C THR A 84 12.39 9.85 -0.94
N SER A 85 12.10 9.14 -2.04
CA SER A 85 10.79 8.59 -2.37
C SER A 85 10.89 7.40 -3.34
N TYR A 86 9.96 6.47 -3.27
CA TYR A 86 9.80 5.38 -4.23
C TYR A 86 8.64 5.70 -5.19
N PRO A 87 8.87 5.75 -6.52
CA PRO A 87 7.81 6.00 -7.49
C PRO A 87 7.00 4.73 -7.75
N VAL A 88 5.72 4.75 -7.40
CA VAL A 88 4.75 3.75 -7.83
C VAL A 88 4.17 4.19 -9.16
N VAL A 89 4.51 3.47 -10.23
CA VAL A 89 4.04 3.77 -11.59
C VAL A 89 2.69 3.11 -11.81
N ILE A 90 1.71 3.93 -12.17
CA ILE A 90 0.39 3.49 -12.59
C ILE A 90 0.42 3.44 -14.13
N PRO A 91 0.30 2.23 -14.72
CA PRO A 91 0.40 2.06 -16.15
C PRO A 91 -0.72 2.81 -16.86
N LYS A 92 -0.47 3.17 -18.12
CA LYS A 92 -1.50 3.79 -18.96
C LYS A 92 -2.73 2.88 -19.04
N ILE A 93 -3.90 3.46 -18.82
CA ILE A 93 -5.19 2.81 -19.03
C ILE A 93 -5.83 3.52 -20.23
N PRO A 94 -5.84 2.92 -21.43
CA PRO A 94 -6.14 3.62 -22.68
C PRO A 94 -7.42 4.46 -22.69
N LEU A 95 -8.45 4.03 -21.94
CA LEU A 95 -9.74 4.72 -21.89
C LEU A 95 -9.85 5.79 -20.78
N PHE A 96 -8.99 5.74 -19.76
CA PHE A 96 -9.16 6.55 -18.53
C PHE A 96 -7.93 7.35 -18.14
N SER A 97 -6.72 6.85 -18.41
CA SER A 97 -5.45 7.55 -18.18
C SER A 97 -4.48 7.19 -19.32
N PRO A 98 -4.51 7.90 -20.46
CA PRO A 98 -3.70 7.55 -21.62
C PRO A 98 -2.20 7.80 -21.42
N ILE A 99 -1.84 8.46 -20.33
CA ILE A 99 -0.46 8.76 -19.93
C ILE A 99 -0.17 7.97 -18.66
N GLU A 100 1.05 7.45 -18.56
CA GLU A 100 1.57 6.88 -17.31
C GLU A 100 1.62 7.96 -16.24
N LYS A 101 1.31 7.55 -15.01
CA LYS A 101 1.35 8.44 -13.87
C LYS A 101 2.16 7.79 -12.77
N SER A 102 2.71 8.60 -11.87
CA SER A 102 3.45 8.10 -10.73
C SER A 102 2.93 8.73 -9.44
N ILE A 103 2.86 7.91 -8.40
CA ILE A 103 2.66 8.32 -7.01
C ILE A 103 4.00 8.16 -6.31
N LYS A 104 4.44 9.18 -5.58
CA LYS A 104 5.67 9.09 -4.79
C LYS A 104 5.32 8.64 -3.39
N ILE A 105 5.89 7.51 -2.97
CA ILE A 105 5.76 7.00 -1.61
C ILE A 105 7.00 7.42 -0.83
N THR A 106 6.80 8.11 0.29
CA THR A 106 7.85 8.62 1.18
C THR A 106 7.95 7.80 2.46
N ALA A 107 8.99 8.05 3.27
CA ALA A 107 9.11 7.40 4.57
C ALA A 107 7.95 7.77 5.53
N GLU A 108 7.40 8.97 5.40
CA GLU A 108 6.23 9.42 6.18
C GLU A 108 4.96 8.65 5.80
N ASP A 109 4.80 8.33 4.52
CA ASP A 109 3.69 7.50 4.03
C ASP A 109 3.75 6.09 4.61
N VAL A 110 4.96 5.53 4.78
CA VAL A 110 5.14 4.23 5.45
C VAL A 110 4.71 4.31 6.91
N ASP A 111 5.01 5.40 7.62
CA ASP A 111 4.58 5.59 9.01
C ASP A 111 3.05 5.68 9.12
N LYS A 112 2.39 6.40 8.21
CA LYS A 112 0.93 6.44 8.11
C LYS A 112 0.33 5.07 7.84
N LEU A 113 0.91 4.33 6.89
CA LEU A 113 0.47 2.97 6.55
C LEU A 113 0.55 2.03 7.75
N VAL A 114 1.68 2.01 8.48
CA VAL A 114 1.85 1.21 9.71
C VAL A 114 0.85 1.61 10.78
N LYS A 115 0.57 2.91 10.94
CA LYS A 115 -0.47 3.40 11.84
C LYS A 115 -1.84 2.84 11.47
N TYR A 116 -2.24 2.85 10.19
CA TYR A 116 -3.54 2.29 9.80
C TYR A 116 -3.65 0.78 9.97
N MET A 117 -2.54 0.05 9.85
CA MET A 117 -2.51 -1.41 10.07
C MET A 117 -2.61 -1.80 11.56
N THR A 118 -2.23 -0.89 12.45
CA THR A 118 -2.22 -1.13 13.91
C THR A 118 -3.45 -0.63 14.63
N VAL A 119 -4.20 0.30 14.03
CA VAL A 119 -5.46 0.78 14.59
C VAL A 119 -6.54 -0.28 14.34
N PRO A 120 -7.23 -0.79 15.39
CA PRO A 120 -8.33 -1.73 15.20
C PRO A 120 -9.38 -1.12 14.28
N ALA A 121 -9.92 -1.92 13.36
CA ALA A 121 -11.03 -1.51 12.51
C ALA A 121 -12.20 -1.15 13.44
N VAL A 122 -12.56 0.14 13.50
CA VAL A 122 -13.78 0.56 14.15
C VAL A 122 -14.92 -0.05 13.35
N VAL A 123 -15.69 -0.92 14.01
CA VAL A 123 -16.85 -1.65 13.49
C VAL A 123 -17.95 -0.67 13.13
#